data_AF-A0A6M1R8F7-F1
#
_entry.id   AF-A0A6M1R8F7-F1
#
_cell.length_a   1.000
_cell.length_b   1.000
_cell.length_c   1.000
_cell.angle_alpha   90.00
_cell.angle_beta   90.00
_cell.angle_gamma   90.00
#
_symmetry.space_group_name_H-M   'P 1'
#
loop_
_entity.id
_entity.type
_entity.pdbx_description
1 polymer ?
#
loop_
_entity_poly.entity_id
_entity_poly.type
_entity_poly.pdbx_seq_one_letter_code
_entity_poly.pdbx_strand_id
1 'polypeptide(L)'
;MRTRADLLGWIGLAGRVYLGFVFLAAGLAKLPEPAMTEQAVRGYQLLPWQLAPAYAIAMPIAEVVLGALLILGLFTRTAAVATALGLCSFIVGITAAWARGLNIECGCFGGGGGASADPTYLADTLRDLGWLAIAVYLILVRRTKLALDDLLFRRGTPPEADYSESSKKTELGSST
;
A
#
# COMPACT_ATOMS: atom_id res chain seq x y z
N MET A 1 17.29 -5.31 25.32
CA MET A 1 17.23 -5.31 23.84
C MET A 1 15.87 -5.73 23.25
N ARG A 2 14.98 -6.45 23.97
CA ARG A 2 13.62 -6.81 23.49
C ARG A 2 12.69 -5.62 23.23
N THR A 3 12.69 -4.61 24.10
CA THR A 3 11.77 -3.46 24.03
C THR A 3 11.83 -2.65 22.73
N ARG A 4 13.03 -2.45 22.15
CA ARG A 4 13.17 -1.70 20.88
C ARG A 4 12.58 -2.47 19.69
N ALA A 5 12.76 -3.78 19.65
CA ALA A 5 12.18 -4.63 18.60
C ALA A 5 10.65 -4.72 18.71
N ASP A 6 10.13 -4.69 19.94
CA ASP A 6 8.68 -4.66 20.17
C ASP A 6 8.06 -3.33 19.73
N LEU A 7 8.68 -2.19 20.10
CA LEU A 7 8.24 -0.85 19.68
C LEU A 7 8.24 -0.69 18.16
N LEU A 8 9.32 -1.11 17.47
CA LEU A 8 9.40 -1.06 16.00
C LEU A 8 8.27 -1.87 15.34
N GLY A 9 7.91 -3.02 15.92
CA GLY A 9 6.82 -3.85 15.45
C GLY A 9 5.43 -3.21 15.61
N TRP A 10 5.19 -2.55 16.75
CA TRP A 10 3.94 -1.80 16.99
C TRP A 10 3.83 -0.55 16.12
N ILE A 11 4.93 0.18 15.91
CA ILE A 11 4.99 1.32 14.99
C ILE A 11 4.69 0.87 13.57
N GLY A 12 5.24 -0.27 13.14
CA GLY A 12 4.93 -0.86 11.84
C GLY A 12 3.45 -1.25 11.70
N LEU A 13 2.84 -1.84 12.73
CA LEU A 13 1.40 -2.14 12.73
C LEU A 13 0.56 -0.86 12.62
N ALA A 14 0.85 0.14 13.46
CA ALA A 14 0.13 1.41 13.47
C ALA A 14 0.25 2.12 12.12
N GLY A 15 1.45 2.19 11.54
CA GLY A 15 1.68 2.75 10.21
C GLY A 15 0.91 2.02 9.11
N ARG A 16 0.83 0.68 9.19
CA ARG A 16 0.09 -0.15 8.24
C ARG A 16 -1.41 0.13 8.28
N VAL A 17 -1.99 0.15 9.48
CA VAL A 17 -3.41 0.42 9.68
C VAL A 17 -3.74 1.86 9.27
N TYR A 18 -2.88 2.81 9.62
CA TYR A 18 -3.06 4.22 9.25
C TYR A 18 -3.03 4.42 7.73
N LEU A 19 -1.99 3.94 7.04
CA LEU A 19 -1.92 4.01 5.57
C LEU A 19 -3.08 3.29 4.91
N GLY A 20 -3.42 2.10 5.41
CA GLY A 20 -4.53 1.32 4.90
C GLY A 20 -5.87 2.06 5.02
N PHE A 21 -6.11 2.70 6.18
CA PHE A 21 -7.30 3.52 6.40
C PHE A 21 -7.34 4.74 5.47
N VAL A 22 -6.22 5.46 5.31
CA VAL A 22 -6.13 6.61 4.41
C VAL A 22 -6.47 6.21 2.98
N PHE A 23 -5.85 5.13 2.47
CA PHE A 23 -6.10 4.62 1.12
C PHE A 23 -7.55 4.15 0.94
N LEU A 24 -8.11 3.46 1.94
CA LEU A 24 -9.49 3.01 1.92
C LEU A 24 -10.46 4.21 1.88
N ALA A 25 -10.25 5.20 2.75
CA ALA A 25 -11.07 6.41 2.80
C ALA A 25 -10.96 7.22 1.51
N ALA A 26 -9.75 7.37 0.96
CA ALA A 26 -9.50 8.06 -0.30
C ALA A 26 -10.19 7.38 -1.49
N GLY A 27 -10.11 6.04 -1.58
CA GLY A 27 -10.78 5.28 -2.63
C GLY A 27 -12.30 5.31 -2.51
N LEU A 28 -12.83 5.09 -1.30
CA LEU A 28 -14.26 5.16 -1.02
C LEU A 28 -14.85 6.55 -1.27
N ALA A 29 -14.09 7.61 -1.07
CA ALA A 29 -14.52 8.98 -1.37
C ALA A 29 -14.59 9.25 -2.89
N LYS A 30 -13.83 8.53 -3.73
CA LYS A 30 -13.81 8.70 -5.19
C LYS A 30 -14.80 7.81 -5.95
N LEU A 31 -15.25 6.70 -5.35
CA LEU A 31 -16.20 5.76 -5.97
C LEU A 31 -17.59 6.32 -6.31
N PRO A 32 -18.21 7.22 -5.51
CA PRO A 32 -19.58 7.68 -5.77
C PRO A 32 -19.69 8.56 -7.03
N GLU A 33 -18.64 9.32 -7.35
CA GLU A 33 -18.64 10.32 -8.42
C GLU A 33 -17.43 10.17 -9.36
N PRO A 34 -17.39 9.11 -10.19
CA PRO A 34 -16.29 8.87 -11.12
C PRO A 34 -16.14 9.99 -12.15
N ALA A 35 -17.22 10.72 -12.48
CA ALA A 35 -17.20 11.85 -13.39
C ALA A 35 -16.35 13.03 -12.87
N MET A 36 -16.38 13.30 -11.56
CA MET A 36 -15.55 14.33 -10.93
C MET A 36 -14.07 13.91 -10.95
N THR A 37 -13.80 12.63 -10.67
CA THR A 37 -12.45 12.06 -10.75
C THR A 37 -11.90 12.14 -12.18
N GLU A 38 -12.73 11.85 -13.19
CA GLU A 38 -12.37 11.98 -14.60
C GLU A 38 -12.08 13.43 -14.99
N GLN A 39 -12.89 14.39 -14.54
CA GLN A 39 -12.64 15.82 -14.76
C GLN A 39 -11.34 16.28 -14.12
N ALA A 40 -11.05 15.82 -12.90
CA ALA A 40 -9.77 16.08 -12.24
C ALA A 40 -8.60 15.55 -13.08
N VAL A 41 -8.65 14.27 -13.47
CA VAL A 41 -7.60 13.59 -14.27
C VAL A 41 -7.38 14.30 -15.62
N ARG A 42 -8.46 14.71 -16.29
CA ARG A 42 -8.39 15.51 -17.52
C ARG A 42 -7.81 16.89 -17.28
N GLY A 43 -8.14 17.52 -16.15
CA GLY A 43 -7.60 18.79 -15.71
C GLY A 43 -6.08 18.76 -15.57
N TYR A 44 -5.49 17.65 -15.10
CA TYR A 44 -4.04 17.49 -15.00
C TYR A 44 -3.31 17.46 -16.36
N GLN A 45 -4.03 17.22 -17.47
CA GLN A 45 -3.47 17.12 -18.84
C GLN A 45 -2.28 16.15 -18.97
N LEU A 46 -2.16 15.18 -18.07
CA LEU A 46 -1.05 14.22 -18.03
C LEU A 46 -1.30 12.97 -18.89
N LEU A 47 -2.57 12.56 -19.01
CA LEU A 47 -2.98 11.40 -19.77
C LEU A 47 -3.71 11.81 -21.05
N PRO A 48 -3.58 11.05 -22.15
CA PRO A 48 -4.38 11.25 -23.33
C PRO A 48 -5.87 11.04 -23.01
N TRP A 49 -6.74 11.73 -23.74
CA TRP A 49 -8.19 11.81 -23.47
C TRP A 49 -8.87 10.45 -23.32
N GLN A 50 -8.37 9.44 -24.03
CA GLN A 50 -8.89 8.08 -24.07
C GLN A 50 -8.54 7.27 -22.80
N LEU A 51 -7.42 7.60 -22.13
CA LEU A 51 -6.95 6.87 -20.94
C LEU A 51 -7.44 7.49 -19.63
N ALA A 52 -7.85 8.76 -19.65
CA ALA A 52 -8.39 9.46 -18.49
C ALA A 52 -9.56 8.71 -17.78
N PRO A 53 -10.62 8.23 -18.49
CA PRO A 53 -11.71 7.51 -17.82
C PRO A 53 -11.27 6.17 -17.24
N ALA A 54 -10.38 5.45 -17.94
CA ALA A 54 -9.86 4.17 -17.44
C ALA A 54 -9.05 4.37 -16.15
N TYR A 55 -8.20 5.40 -16.11
CA TYR A 55 -7.42 5.73 -14.91
C TYR A 55 -8.31 6.21 -13.75
N ALA A 56 -9.32 7.04 -14.04
CA ALA A 56 -10.26 7.55 -13.05
C ALA A 56 -11.07 6.45 -12.35
N ILE A 57 -11.28 5.30 -13.00
CA ILE A 57 -11.97 4.14 -12.40
C ILE A 57 -10.97 3.17 -11.75
N ALA A 58 -9.86 2.87 -12.45
CA ALA A 58 -8.88 1.89 -11.97
C ALA A 58 -8.19 2.32 -10.68
N MET A 59 -7.90 3.62 -10.54
CA MET A 59 -7.14 4.12 -9.41
C MET A 59 -7.91 4.06 -8.07
N PRO A 60 -9.18 4.52 -7.96
CA PRO A 60 -9.98 4.35 -6.74
C PRO A 60 -10.15 2.88 -6.32
N ILE A 61 -10.33 1.98 -7.29
CA ILE A 61 -10.43 0.53 -7.00
C ILE A 61 -9.10 0.03 -6.42
N ALA A 62 -7.98 0.41 -7.02
CA ALA A 62 -6.66 0.07 -6.50
C ALA A 62 -6.44 0.63 -5.08
N GLU A 63 -6.88 1.87 -4.80
CA GLU A 63 -6.80 2.47 -3.47
C GLU A 63 -7.56 1.65 -2.42
N VAL A 64 -8.79 1.25 -2.71
CA VAL A 64 -9.61 0.43 -1.79
C VAL A 64 -8.99 -0.95 -1.57
N VAL A 65 -8.55 -1.62 -2.64
CA VAL A 65 -7.95 -2.96 -2.55
C VAL A 65 -6.66 -2.92 -1.75
N LEU A 66 -5.77 -1.96 -2.03
CA LEU A 66 -4.51 -1.79 -1.29
C LEU A 66 -4.75 -1.40 0.16
N GLY A 67 -5.73 -0.52 0.42
CA GLY A 67 -6.14 -0.14 1.76
C GLY A 67 -6.61 -1.33 2.58
N ALA A 68 -7.46 -2.17 2.00
CA ALA A 68 -7.94 -3.40 2.62
C ALA A 68 -6.81 -4.41 2.87
N LEU A 69 -5.92 -4.64 1.88
CA LEU A 69 -4.77 -5.55 2.02
C LEU A 69 -3.83 -5.09 3.14
N LEU A 70 -3.55 -3.78 3.23
CA LEU A 70 -2.77 -3.20 4.31
C LEU A 70 -3.48 -3.36 5.66
N ILE A 71 -4.79 -3.11 5.78
CA ILE A 71 -5.48 -3.31 7.06
C ILE A 71 -5.45 -4.79 7.48
N LEU A 72 -5.80 -5.70 6.56
CA LEU A 72 -5.86 -7.14 6.80
C LEU A 72 -4.48 -7.75 7.05
N GLY A 73 -3.42 -7.18 6.47
CA GLY A 73 -2.06 -7.67 6.66
C GLY A 73 -1.67 -8.83 5.80
N LEU A 74 -2.28 -8.88 4.62
CA LEU A 74 -2.03 -9.88 3.61
C LEU A 74 -1.17 -9.25 2.51
N PHE A 75 -0.11 -9.96 2.11
CA PHE A 75 0.90 -9.50 1.17
C PHE A 75 1.44 -8.09 1.52
N THR A 76 1.74 -7.85 2.80
CA THR A 76 2.04 -6.50 3.32
C THR A 76 3.17 -5.79 2.56
N ARG A 77 4.17 -6.54 2.08
CA ARG A 77 5.26 -6.00 1.26
C ARG A 77 4.81 -5.55 -0.11
N THR A 78 4.08 -6.38 -0.86
CA THR A 78 3.64 -6.00 -2.21
C THR A 78 2.58 -4.91 -2.14
N ALA A 79 1.68 -4.95 -1.15
CA ALA A 79 0.73 -3.89 -0.88
C ALA A 79 1.43 -2.56 -0.55
N ALA A 80 2.44 -2.57 0.33
CA ALA A 80 3.20 -1.36 0.64
C ALA A 80 3.98 -0.79 -0.57
N VAL A 81 4.56 -1.65 -1.41
CA VAL A 81 5.23 -1.22 -2.66
C VAL A 81 4.21 -0.61 -3.62
N ALA A 82 3.06 -1.26 -3.83
CA ALA A 82 2.02 -0.74 -4.70
C ALA A 82 1.43 0.57 -4.18
N THR A 83 1.22 0.70 -2.87
CA THR A 83 0.84 1.94 -2.19
C THR A 83 1.88 3.05 -2.40
N ALA A 84 3.17 2.74 -2.29
CA ALA A 84 4.24 3.71 -2.55
C ALA A 84 4.26 4.16 -4.02
N LEU A 85 4.05 3.23 -4.97
CA LEU A 85 3.94 3.56 -6.40
C LEU A 85 2.71 4.45 -6.69
N GLY A 86 1.58 4.17 -6.04
CA GLY A 86 0.38 5.01 -6.13
C GLY A 86 0.62 6.42 -5.58
N LEU A 87 1.27 6.55 -4.42
CA LEU A 87 1.66 7.85 -3.86
C LEU A 87 2.62 8.60 -4.81
N CYS A 88 3.59 7.90 -5.42
CA CYS A 88 4.46 8.50 -6.43
C CYS A 88 3.68 9.04 -7.64
N SER A 89 2.68 8.30 -8.15
CA SER A 89 1.90 8.78 -9.28
C SER A 89 1.08 10.03 -8.93
N PHE A 90 0.55 10.10 -7.71
CA PHE A 90 -0.09 11.31 -7.18
C PHE A 90 0.88 12.49 -7.07
N ILE A 91 2.04 12.31 -6.44
CA ILE A 91 3.05 13.38 -6.28
C ILE A 91 3.49 13.91 -7.65
N VAL A 92 3.73 13.03 -8.63
CA VAL A 92 4.04 13.43 -10.01
C VAL A 92 2.88 14.23 -10.61
N GLY A 93 1.64 13.80 -10.36
CA GLY A 93 0.43 14.51 -10.77
C GLY A 93 0.37 15.95 -10.26
N ILE A 94 0.50 16.13 -8.95
CA ILE A 94 0.46 17.43 -8.27
C ILE A 94 1.62 18.32 -8.74
N THR A 95 2.84 17.77 -8.74
CA THR A 95 4.06 18.51 -9.15
C THR A 95 3.97 18.98 -10.60
N ALA A 96 3.39 18.16 -11.48
CA ALA A 96 3.23 18.52 -12.89
C ALA A 96 2.11 19.54 -13.13
N ALA A 97 1.03 19.53 -12.33
CA ALA A 97 0.04 20.62 -12.34
C ALA A 97 0.65 21.94 -11.88
N TRP A 98 1.42 21.88 -10.78
CA TRP A 98 2.09 23.06 -10.23
C TRP A 98 3.11 23.67 -11.21
N ALA A 99 3.94 22.83 -11.86
CA ALA A 99 4.90 23.28 -12.87
C ALA A 99 4.25 23.94 -14.10
N ARG A 100 2.97 23.64 -14.38
CA ARG A 100 2.19 24.23 -15.48
C ARG A 100 1.33 25.42 -15.03
N GLY A 101 1.33 25.77 -13.75
CA GLY A 101 0.52 26.86 -13.21
C GLY A 101 -0.99 26.59 -13.27
N LEU A 102 -1.41 25.32 -13.29
CA LEU A 102 -2.82 24.94 -13.31
C LEU A 102 -3.43 25.12 -11.91
N ASN A 103 -4.37 26.05 -11.73
CA ASN A 103 -5.11 26.26 -10.47
C ASN A 103 -6.18 25.18 -10.26
N ILE A 104 -5.76 23.95 -10.01
CA ILE A 104 -6.66 22.81 -9.72
C ILE A 104 -6.53 22.43 -8.24
N GLU A 105 -7.67 22.18 -7.59
CA GLU A 105 -7.70 21.64 -6.23
C GLU A 105 -7.35 20.14 -6.21
N CYS A 106 -6.41 19.75 -5.34
CA CYS A 106 -6.00 18.36 -5.18
C CYS A 106 -7.12 17.54 -4.53
N GLY A 107 -7.91 16.85 -5.35
CA GLY A 107 -9.05 16.03 -4.96
C GLY A 107 -8.74 14.71 -4.27
N CYS A 108 -7.69 14.62 -3.45
CA CYS A 108 -7.27 13.35 -2.83
C CYS A 108 -8.42 12.64 -2.05
N PHE A 109 -9.45 13.37 -1.61
CA PHE A 109 -10.65 12.86 -0.92
C PHE A 109 -11.98 13.12 -1.65
N GLY A 110 -12.00 13.13 -2.99
CA GLY A 110 -13.26 13.11 -3.76
C GLY A 110 -13.85 14.47 -4.13
N GLY A 111 -13.06 15.55 -4.13
CA GLY A 111 -13.51 16.90 -4.51
C GLY A 111 -12.68 17.61 -5.60
N GLY A 112 -11.72 16.93 -6.22
CA GLY A 112 -10.81 17.56 -7.19
C GLY A 112 -11.46 17.76 -8.54
N GLY A 113 -11.11 18.86 -9.21
CA GLY A 113 -11.64 19.23 -10.52
C GLY A 113 -12.17 20.67 -10.58
N GLY A 114 -12.44 21.27 -9.42
CA GLY A 114 -12.75 22.70 -9.32
C GLY A 114 -11.50 23.58 -9.42
N ALA A 115 -11.65 24.75 -10.03
CA ALA A 115 -10.66 25.80 -9.97
C ALA A 115 -10.70 26.46 -8.59
N SER A 116 -9.56 26.53 -7.91
CA SER A 116 -9.47 27.07 -6.55
C SER A 116 -8.59 28.30 -6.48
N ALA A 117 -9.03 29.29 -5.71
CA ALA A 117 -8.36 30.58 -5.57
C ALA A 117 -7.10 30.52 -4.68
N ASP A 118 -7.03 29.55 -3.76
CA ASP A 118 -5.91 29.31 -2.85
C ASP A 118 -5.47 27.84 -2.87
N PRO A 119 -4.82 27.39 -3.95
CA PRO A 119 -4.38 26.01 -4.01
C PRO A 119 -3.20 25.77 -3.06
N THR A 120 -3.42 24.95 -2.02
CA THR A 120 -2.42 24.62 -1.00
C THR A 120 -1.49 23.48 -1.44
N TYR A 121 -0.88 23.61 -2.62
CA TYR A 121 0.03 22.61 -3.21
C TYR A 121 1.13 22.13 -2.24
N LEU A 122 1.67 23.04 -1.43
CA LEU A 122 2.76 22.74 -0.51
C LEU A 122 2.29 21.87 0.68
N ALA A 123 1.06 22.08 1.15
CA ALA A 123 0.49 21.27 2.23
C ALA A 123 0.13 19.86 1.73
N ASP A 124 -0.44 19.76 0.53
CA ASP A 124 -0.77 18.47 -0.08
C ASP A 124 0.50 17.66 -0.39
N THR A 125 1.52 18.30 -0.96
CA THR A 125 2.81 17.65 -1.24
C THR A 125 3.50 17.16 0.03
N LEU A 126 3.48 17.95 1.12
CA LEU A 126 4.04 17.53 2.41
C LEU A 126 3.28 16.37 3.05
N ARG A 127 1.96 16.35 2.93
CA ARG A 127 1.12 15.24 3.41
C ARG A 127 1.44 13.96 2.65
N ASP A 128 1.53 14.03 1.33
CA ASP A 128 1.85 12.88 0.48
C ASP A 128 3.27 12.37 0.73
N LEU A 129 4.25 13.26 0.92
CA LEU A 129 5.60 12.91 1.36
C LEU A 129 5.61 12.21 2.72
N GLY A 130 4.77 12.66 3.66
CA GLY A 130 4.60 12.01 4.96
C GLY A 130 4.08 10.59 4.82
N TRP A 131 3.04 10.39 4.01
CA TRP A 131 2.50 9.05 3.73
C TRP A 131 3.49 8.16 2.98
N LEU A 132 4.25 8.72 2.03
CA LEU A 132 5.29 8.01 1.30
C LEU A 132 6.43 7.57 2.24
N ALA A 133 6.84 8.42 3.17
CA ALA A 133 7.84 8.07 4.17
C ALA A 133 7.39 6.91 5.05
N ILE A 134 6.10 6.88 5.45
CA ILE A 134 5.52 5.73 6.19
C ILE A 134 5.53 4.47 5.32
N ALA A 135 5.16 4.58 4.04
CA ALA A 135 5.15 3.43 3.13
C ALA A 135 6.56 2.85 2.91
N VAL A 136 7.56 3.73 2.70
CA VAL A 136 8.97 3.34 2.59
C VAL A 136 9.48 2.72 3.90
N TYR A 137 9.11 3.29 5.05
CA TYR A 137 9.45 2.70 6.35
C TYR A 137 8.89 1.28 6.49
N LEU A 138 7.63 1.03 6.08
CA LEU A 138 7.03 -0.31 6.08
C LEU A 138 7.74 -1.28 5.13
N ILE A 139 8.28 -0.81 3.99
CA ILE A 139 9.05 -1.63 3.06
C ILE A 139 10.42 -2.02 3.67
N LEU A 140 11.10 -1.05 4.31
CA LEU A 140 12.42 -1.23 4.88
C LEU A 140 12.41 -2.06 6.18
N VAL A 141 11.37 -1.92 7.01
CA VAL A 141 11.26 -2.66 8.28
C VAL A 141 10.78 -4.09 8.01
N ARG A 142 11.72 -5.04 8.05
CA ARG A 142 11.50 -6.48 7.79
C ARG A 142 10.63 -7.20 8.84
N ARG A 143 10.20 -6.53 9.92
CA ARG A 143 9.44 -7.14 11.04
C ARG A 143 8.25 -6.30 11.46
N THR A 144 7.18 -6.28 10.66
CA THR A 144 5.85 -5.93 11.19
C THR A 144 5.30 -7.14 11.95
N LYS A 145 5.00 -6.99 13.24
CA LYS A 145 4.27 -8.02 14.00
C LYS A 145 2.88 -8.20 13.36
N LEU A 146 2.39 -9.45 13.27
CA LEU A 146 1.05 -9.79 12.73
C LEU A 146 0.86 -9.55 11.21
N ALA A 147 1.86 -9.88 10.39
CA ALA A 147 1.59 -10.15 8.98
C ALA A 147 1.05 -11.58 8.85
N LEU A 148 -0.17 -11.74 8.31
CA LEU A 148 -0.76 -13.06 8.04
C LEU A 148 0.09 -13.86 7.04
N ASP A 149 0.94 -13.19 6.25
CA ASP A 149 2.02 -13.81 5.47
C ASP A 149 2.86 -14.80 6.27
N ASP A 150 3.24 -14.46 7.51
CA ASP A 150 4.12 -15.30 8.33
C ASP A 150 3.38 -16.57 8.83
N LEU A 151 2.05 -16.56 8.82
CA LEU A 151 1.23 -17.70 9.21
C LEU A 151 0.85 -18.56 7.99
N LEU A 152 0.70 -17.95 6.82
CA LEU A 152 0.40 -18.62 5.56
C LEU A 152 1.64 -19.31 4.96
N PHE A 153 2.83 -18.67 5.01
CA PHE A 153 4.07 -19.22 4.46
C PHE A 153 4.84 -20.13 5.44
N ARG A 154 4.61 -20.05 6.75
CA ARG A 154 5.26 -20.93 7.75
C ARG A 154 4.72 -22.37 7.76
N ARG A 155 3.61 -22.65 7.07
CA ARG A 155 3.12 -24.03 6.89
C ARG A 155 3.84 -24.82 5.79
N GLY A 156 4.86 -24.25 5.15
CA GLY A 156 5.58 -24.85 4.02
C GLY A 156 6.78 -25.75 4.35
N THR A 157 7.11 -26.01 5.61
CA THR A 157 8.03 -27.11 5.95
C THR A 157 7.21 -28.35 6.24
N PRO A 158 7.19 -29.36 5.34
CA PRO A 158 6.80 -30.70 5.74
C PRO A 158 7.64 -31.07 6.98
N PRO A 159 7.07 -31.76 7.98
CA PRO A 159 7.87 -32.31 9.05
C PRO A 159 8.96 -33.15 8.39
N GLU A 160 10.22 -32.80 8.66
CA GLU A 160 11.38 -33.59 8.29
C GLU A 160 11.16 -34.95 8.95
N ALA A 161 10.58 -35.87 8.18
CA ALA A 161 10.31 -37.22 8.62
C ALA A 161 11.68 -37.83 8.91
N ASP A 162 11.94 -38.00 10.20
CA ASP A 162 13.09 -38.66 10.75
C ASP A 162 13.13 -40.11 10.23
N TYR A 163 13.73 -40.30 9.06
CA TYR A 163 13.95 -41.62 8.45
C TYR A 163 15.13 -42.36 9.11
N SER A 164 15.75 -41.81 10.16
CA SER A 164 16.97 -42.38 10.75
C SER A 164 16.74 -43.50 11.76
N GLU A 165 15.55 -43.69 12.32
CA GLU A 165 15.34 -44.71 13.37
C GLU A 165 14.93 -46.10 12.86
N SER A 166 14.40 -46.23 11.64
CA SER A 166 13.90 -47.53 11.15
C SER A 166 15.03 -48.49 10.72
N SER A 167 16.16 -47.97 10.21
CA SER A 167 17.25 -48.84 9.73
C SER A 167 18.02 -49.54 10.86
N LYS A 168 18.03 -48.99 12.08
CA LYS A 168 18.83 -49.54 13.19
C LYS A 168 18.16 -50.74 13.89
N LYS A 169 16.84 -50.93 13.72
CA LYS A 169 16.12 -52.09 14.29
C LYS A 169 16.23 -53.35 13.42
N THR A 170 16.47 -53.20 12.12
CA THR A 170 16.61 -54.36 11.22
C THR A 170 17.99 -55.01 11.32
N GLU A 171 19.05 -54.26 11.61
CA GLU A 171 20.39 -54.83 11.76
C GLU A 171 20.61 -55.54 13.11
N LEU A 172 19.91 -55.12 14.17
CA LEU A 172 20.06 -55.76 15.50
C LEU A 172 19.27 -57.07 15.67
N GLY A 173 18.41 -57.43 14.71
CA GLY A 173 17.56 -58.63 14.77
C GLY A 173 18.07 -59.85 13.98
N SER A 174 19.23 -59.76 13.34
CA SER A 174 19.76 -60.79 12.43
C SER A 174 20.99 -61.55 12.96
N SER A 175 21.38 -61.34 14.22
CA SER A 175 22.47 -62.08 14.86
C SER A 175 21.92 -63.02 15.94
N THR A 176 21.26 -64.09 15.50
CA THR A 176 21.03 -65.31 16.30
C THR A 176 21.38 -66.51 15.44
#